data_AF-A0A535ATX6-F1
#
_entry.id   AF-A0A535ATX6-F1
#
_cell.length_a   1.000
_cell.length_b   1.000
_cell.length_c   1.000
_cell.angle_alpha   90.00
_cell.angle_beta   90.00
_cell.angle_gamma   90.00
#
_symmetry.space_group_name_H-M   'P 1'
#
loop_
_entity.id
_entity.type
_entity.pdbx_description
1 polymer ?
#
loop_
_entity_poly.entity_id
_entity_poly.type
_entity_poly.pdbx_seq_one_letter_code
_entity_poly.pdbx_strand_id
1 'polypeptide(L)'
;MDRYTTQAIKNLGGGYFAFAGQRDDGFYADILAIFDLLQLRSPGKDSQGGFNIHLMALVIPVSELGGDQQIVGLYATTSRRQIQILRENGDPQRLGRWVQVARQGNPLFNEGLVAIADKDRYSRTSPEVDNALFRRYAVTPELAHLINVIIFNGTLPDVETGRTDIAGIFIPDLIKVDLSTDSCRLAGNGTQQGANPDDPGFSRLSIFGGDTLISQIQPGFGNGVIPGGWPNGRRFGDDVVDIAVTALISNLRVNPPIIRGPAGDGVDFNDMAYNKVFPYESTPQNGRNHSHP
;
A
#
# COMPACT_ATOMS: atom_id res chain seq x y z
N MET A 1 4.51 20.42 15.11
CA MET A 1 3.93 20.60 13.77
C MET A 1 4.38 21.94 13.24
N ASP A 2 4.88 22.00 12.00
CA ASP A 2 5.38 23.23 11.39
C ASP A 2 4.23 24.15 10.91
N ARG A 3 4.59 25.40 10.57
CA ARG A 3 3.62 26.43 10.14
C ARG A 3 2.94 26.06 8.82
N TYR A 4 3.68 25.51 7.86
CA TYR A 4 3.14 25.16 6.55
C TYR A 4 2.08 24.06 6.68
N THR A 5 2.38 22.99 7.43
CA THR A 5 1.41 21.92 7.72
C THR A 5 0.16 22.46 8.39
N THR A 6 0.31 23.31 9.42
CA THR A 6 -0.84 23.89 10.13
C THR A 6 -1.74 24.70 9.19
N GLN A 7 -1.17 25.44 8.25
CA GLN A 7 -1.92 26.28 7.30
C GLN A 7 -2.61 25.48 6.19
N ALA A 8 -2.11 24.27 5.88
CA ALA A 8 -2.66 23.40 4.86
C ALA A 8 -3.76 22.45 5.40
N ILE A 9 -3.94 22.37 6.73
CA ILE A 9 -5.02 21.62 7.36
C ILE A 9 -6.29 22.48 7.43
N LYS A 10 -7.41 21.93 6.98
CA LYS A 10 -8.73 22.55 7.06
C LYS A 10 -9.67 21.70 7.92
N ASN A 11 -10.21 22.30 8.98
CA ASN A 11 -11.36 21.75 9.69
C ASN A 11 -12.62 22.01 8.85
N LEU A 12 -13.34 20.94 8.53
CA LEU A 12 -14.56 20.95 7.71
C LEU A 12 -15.85 20.92 8.56
N GLY A 13 -15.73 20.85 9.89
CA GLY A 13 -16.85 20.65 10.82
C GLY A 13 -17.17 19.17 11.03
N GLY A 14 -17.95 18.84 12.07
CA GLY A 14 -18.44 17.47 12.30
C GLY A 14 -17.36 16.41 12.59
N GLY A 15 -16.14 16.80 12.97
CA GLY A 15 -15.01 15.88 13.16
C GLY A 15 -14.19 15.60 11.89
N TYR A 16 -14.55 16.22 10.76
CA TYR A 16 -13.80 16.11 9.51
C TYR A 16 -12.63 17.08 9.43
N PHE A 17 -11.50 16.58 8.95
CA PHE A 17 -10.31 17.37 8.64
C PHE A 17 -9.77 16.98 7.26
N ALA A 18 -9.36 17.96 6.47
CA ALA A 18 -8.68 17.74 5.21
C ALA A 18 -7.29 18.37 5.22
N PHE A 19 -6.37 17.77 4.49
CA PHE A 19 -5.05 18.33 4.18
C PHE A 19 -4.82 18.21 2.68
N ALA A 20 -4.26 19.25 2.08
CA ALA A 20 -3.76 19.22 0.71
C ALA A 20 -2.45 19.98 0.62
N GLY A 21 -1.37 19.31 0.23
CA GLY A 21 -0.05 19.93 0.14
C GLY A 21 1.06 18.94 -0.18
N GLN A 22 2.25 19.48 -0.43
CA GLN A 22 3.48 18.71 -0.55
C GLN A 22 3.85 17.99 0.75
N ARG A 23 4.33 16.77 0.58
CA ARG A 23 4.87 15.87 1.61
C ARG A 23 6.03 15.09 1.02
N ASP A 24 6.86 14.54 1.90
CA ASP A 24 7.85 13.54 1.53
C ASP A 24 7.14 12.27 1.01
N ASP A 25 7.78 11.52 0.11
CA ASP A 25 7.22 10.28 -0.43
C ASP A 25 7.49 9.11 0.52
N GLY A 26 6.56 8.86 1.44
CA GLY A 26 6.67 7.79 2.43
C GLY A 26 6.56 6.36 1.87
N PHE A 27 6.45 6.16 0.54
CA PHE A 27 6.57 4.84 -0.05
C PHE A 27 8.04 4.50 -0.27
N TYR A 28 8.62 3.71 0.62
CA TYR A 28 10.02 3.28 0.52
C TYR A 28 10.09 1.88 -0.11
N ALA A 29 10.90 1.74 -1.15
CA ALA A 29 11.20 0.47 -1.80
C ALA A 29 12.40 0.59 -2.76
N ASP A 30 13.07 -0.52 -3.01
CA ASP A 30 14.02 -0.67 -4.12
C ASP A 30 13.30 -1.04 -5.43
N ILE A 31 12.47 -0.11 -5.92
CA ILE A 31 11.69 -0.27 -7.15
C ILE A 31 12.58 -0.64 -8.34
N LEU A 32 13.74 0.02 -8.47
CA LEU A 32 14.62 -0.21 -9.60
C LEU A 32 15.19 -1.64 -9.61
N ALA A 33 15.54 -2.20 -8.45
CA ALA A 33 15.99 -3.59 -8.36
C ALA A 33 14.85 -4.59 -8.59
N ILE A 34 13.69 -4.35 -7.99
CA ILE A 34 12.55 -5.29 -8.04
C ILE A 34 12.03 -5.42 -9.48
N PHE A 35 11.80 -4.29 -10.16
CA PHE A 35 11.21 -4.30 -11.50
C PHE A 35 12.22 -4.56 -12.62
N ASP A 36 13.54 -4.55 -12.32
CA ASP A 36 14.59 -5.02 -13.23
C ASP A 36 14.94 -6.50 -12.97
N LEU A 37 13.93 -7.38 -13.08
CA LEU A 37 14.08 -8.84 -12.95
C LEU A 37 14.59 -9.30 -11.57
N LEU A 38 14.08 -8.70 -10.48
CA LEU A 38 14.45 -9.08 -9.10
C LEU A 38 15.97 -9.04 -8.84
N GLN A 39 16.66 -8.02 -9.36
CA GLN A 39 18.09 -7.79 -9.09
C GLN A 39 18.31 -7.19 -7.69
N LEU A 40 17.85 -7.90 -6.66
CA LEU A 40 17.88 -7.45 -5.27
C LEU A 40 19.31 -7.11 -4.82
N ARG A 41 19.43 -6.08 -3.99
CA ARG A 41 20.70 -5.54 -3.50
C ARG A 41 20.77 -5.62 -1.98
N SER A 42 21.99 -5.59 -1.44
CA SER A 42 22.22 -5.57 0.01
C SER A 42 23.33 -4.57 0.35
N PRO A 43 23.01 -3.40 0.95
CA PRO A 43 21.65 -2.93 1.25
C PRO A 43 20.84 -2.60 -0.02
N GLY A 44 19.51 -2.59 0.10
CA GLY A 44 18.63 -2.02 -0.92
C GLY A 44 18.82 -0.50 -1.02
N LYS A 45 18.29 0.09 -2.09
CA LYS A 45 18.27 1.55 -2.26
C LYS A 45 16.84 2.05 -2.45
N ASP A 46 16.42 2.90 -1.53
CA ASP A 46 15.14 3.61 -1.62
C ASP A 46 15.09 4.44 -2.91
N SER A 47 14.16 4.07 -3.81
CA SER A 47 13.97 4.73 -5.09
C SER A 47 13.15 6.03 -4.99
N GLN A 48 12.50 6.26 -3.86
CA GLN A 48 11.64 7.40 -3.55
C GLN A 48 12.28 8.38 -2.57
N GLY A 49 13.34 7.96 -1.88
CA GLY A 49 14.07 8.81 -0.96
C GLY A 49 14.42 10.17 -1.57
N GLY A 50 14.21 11.23 -0.79
CA GLY A 50 14.42 12.61 -1.22
C GLY A 50 13.37 13.18 -2.18
N PHE A 51 12.37 12.42 -2.64
CA PHE A 51 11.28 12.96 -3.46
C PHE A 51 10.14 13.51 -2.59
N ASN A 52 9.41 14.47 -3.17
CA ASN A 52 8.17 15.00 -2.59
C ASN A 52 6.98 14.64 -3.48
N ILE A 53 5.87 14.28 -2.84
CA ILE A 53 4.55 14.08 -3.47
C ILE A 53 3.59 15.23 -3.15
N HIS A 54 2.53 15.36 -3.94
CA HIS A 54 1.36 16.13 -3.57
C HIS A 54 0.33 15.21 -2.90
N LEU A 55 0.19 15.33 -1.59
CA LEU A 55 -0.73 14.53 -0.79
C LEU A 55 -2.06 15.25 -0.58
N MET A 56 -3.14 14.49 -0.72
CA MET A 56 -4.45 14.81 -0.15
C MET A 56 -4.76 13.78 0.94
N ALA A 57 -5.12 14.25 2.13
CA ALA A 57 -5.51 13.39 3.25
C ALA A 57 -6.84 13.87 3.85
N LEU A 58 -7.65 12.93 4.32
CA LEU A 58 -8.97 13.17 4.90
C LEU A 58 -9.12 12.36 6.19
N VAL A 59 -9.57 13.02 7.25
CA VAL A 59 -10.10 12.38 8.45
C VAL A 59 -11.61 12.26 8.28
N ILE A 60 -12.11 11.03 8.33
CA ILE A 60 -13.54 10.71 8.31
C ILE A 60 -13.88 10.10 9.68
N PRO A 61 -14.89 10.61 10.40
CA PRO A 61 -15.36 9.98 11.63
C PRO A 61 -15.84 8.55 11.37
N VAL A 62 -15.31 7.59 12.12
CA VAL A 62 -15.70 6.16 11.98
C VAL A 62 -17.20 5.97 12.23
N SER A 63 -17.84 6.79 13.07
CA SER A 63 -19.29 6.76 13.31
C SER A 63 -20.14 7.08 12.08
N GLU A 64 -19.57 7.66 11.03
CA GLU A 64 -20.24 7.91 9.75
C GLU A 64 -19.96 6.81 8.71
N LEU A 65 -19.13 5.84 9.09
CA LEU A 65 -18.80 4.66 8.31
C LEU A 65 -19.33 3.41 9.04
N GLY A 66 -19.35 2.28 8.37
CA GLY A 66 -19.40 1.00 9.07
C GLY A 66 -20.78 0.46 9.45
N GLY A 67 -21.79 1.25 9.80
CA GLY A 67 -23.18 0.78 10.09
C GLY A 67 -23.30 -0.70 10.53
N ASP A 68 -24.07 -1.50 9.78
CA ASP A 68 -24.04 -2.98 9.89
C ASP A 68 -22.87 -3.62 9.11
N GLN A 69 -22.26 -2.90 8.17
CA GLN A 69 -21.13 -3.35 7.34
C GLN A 69 -19.79 -2.83 7.84
N GLN A 70 -19.17 -3.56 8.75
CA GLN A 70 -17.96 -3.14 9.46
C GLN A 70 -16.65 -3.29 8.64
N ILE A 71 -16.73 -3.51 7.33
CA ILE A 71 -15.58 -3.53 6.42
C ILE A 71 -15.70 -2.37 5.43
N VAL A 72 -14.68 -1.52 5.35
CA VAL A 72 -14.59 -0.45 4.36
C VAL A 72 -13.49 -0.77 3.35
N GLY A 73 -13.81 -0.71 2.06
CA GLY A 73 -12.85 -0.85 0.96
C GLY A 73 -12.62 0.48 0.26
N LEU A 74 -11.36 0.83 -0.02
CA LEU A 74 -10.96 2.03 -0.76
C LEU A 74 -10.17 1.67 -2.02
N TYR A 75 -10.48 2.36 -3.11
CA TYR A 75 -9.63 2.46 -4.31
C TYR A 75 -9.75 3.86 -4.91
N ALA A 76 -8.73 4.28 -5.65
CA ALA A 76 -8.72 5.52 -6.39
C ALA A 76 -8.78 5.27 -7.89
N THR A 77 -9.32 6.23 -8.64
CA THR A 77 -9.31 6.23 -10.10
C THR A 77 -8.72 7.52 -10.62
N THR A 78 -7.98 7.43 -11.72
CA THR A 78 -7.58 8.57 -12.53
C THR A 78 -8.49 8.63 -13.74
N SER A 79 -9.13 9.77 -13.95
CA SER A 79 -10.06 9.99 -15.06
C SER A 79 -9.60 11.12 -15.96
N ARG A 80 -9.86 11.01 -17.27
CA ARG A 80 -9.70 12.11 -18.24
C ARG A 80 -10.94 12.27 -19.12
N ARG A 81 -11.14 13.46 -19.69
CA ARG A 81 -12.19 13.70 -20.69
C ARG A 81 -11.95 12.81 -21.91
N GLN A 82 -13.01 12.19 -22.43
CA GLN A 82 -12.92 11.22 -23.53
C GLN A 82 -12.31 11.79 -24.81
N ILE A 83 -12.49 13.09 -25.08
CA ILE A 83 -12.05 13.74 -26.32
C ILE A 83 -11.06 14.85 -25.97
N GLN A 84 -9.90 14.87 -26.64
CA GLN A 84 -8.94 15.96 -26.61
C GLN A 84 -8.70 16.46 -28.05
N ILE A 85 -8.96 17.75 -28.30
CA ILE A 85 -8.69 18.43 -29.56
C ILE A 85 -7.49 19.35 -29.35
N LEU A 86 -6.37 19.05 -29.99
CA LEU A 86 -5.20 19.93 -29.99
C LEU A 86 -5.51 21.16 -30.83
N ARG A 87 -5.17 22.35 -30.33
CA ARG A 87 -5.37 23.63 -31.02
C ARG A 87 -4.02 24.29 -31.28
N GLU A 88 -3.95 25.13 -32.30
CA GLU A 88 -2.72 25.83 -32.69
C GLU A 88 -2.15 26.73 -31.58
N ASN A 89 -3.02 27.25 -30.70
CA ASN A 89 -2.61 28.09 -29.56
C ASN A 89 -1.97 27.31 -28.39
N GLY A 90 -1.81 25.98 -28.52
CA GLY A 90 -1.22 25.14 -27.48
C GLY A 90 -2.17 24.72 -26.36
N ASP A 91 -3.40 25.25 -26.31
CA ASP A 91 -4.39 24.91 -25.30
C ASP A 91 -5.34 23.81 -25.82
N PRO A 92 -5.19 22.55 -25.37
CA PRO A 92 -6.05 21.48 -25.82
C PRO A 92 -7.48 21.67 -25.29
N GLN A 93 -8.47 21.58 -26.19
CA GLN A 93 -9.87 21.53 -25.80
C GLN A 93 -10.26 20.11 -25.38
N ARG A 94 -10.80 19.96 -24.17
CA ARG A 94 -11.18 18.66 -23.58
C ARG A 94 -12.70 18.54 -23.46
N LEU A 95 -13.31 17.52 -24.07
CA LEU A 95 -14.76 17.38 -24.23
C LEU A 95 -15.26 15.97 -23.85
N GLY A 96 -16.58 15.82 -23.76
CA GLY A 96 -17.24 14.54 -23.47
C GLY A 96 -17.21 14.16 -21.98
N ARG A 97 -17.67 12.94 -21.67
CA ARG A 97 -17.67 12.43 -20.29
C ARG A 97 -16.26 12.14 -19.78
N TRP A 98 -16.12 12.08 -18.46
CA TRP A 98 -14.92 11.53 -17.82
C TRP A 98 -14.87 10.02 -18.02
N VAL A 99 -13.68 9.51 -18.31
CA VAL A 99 -13.40 8.08 -18.52
C VAL A 99 -12.21 7.73 -17.64
N GLN A 100 -12.35 6.64 -16.88
CA GLN A 100 -11.25 6.06 -16.10
C GLN A 100 -10.15 5.58 -17.04
N VAL A 101 -8.92 5.98 -16.72
CA VAL A 101 -7.70 5.59 -17.46
C VAL A 101 -6.67 4.90 -16.59
N ALA A 102 -6.80 4.99 -15.27
CA ALA A 102 -6.03 4.22 -14.31
C ALA A 102 -6.86 4.05 -13.03
N ARG A 103 -6.45 3.09 -12.21
CA ARG A 103 -6.95 2.90 -10.86
C ARG A 103 -5.86 2.29 -9.98
N GLN A 104 -6.03 2.43 -8.67
CA GLN A 104 -5.21 1.76 -7.68
C GLN A 104 -6.01 1.49 -6.41
N GLY A 105 -5.97 0.25 -5.93
CA GLY A 105 -6.42 -0.17 -4.62
C GLY A 105 -5.22 -0.61 -3.78
N ASN A 106 -5.01 -1.92 -3.68
CA ASN A 106 -3.88 -2.50 -2.98
C ASN A 106 -2.55 -2.15 -3.66
N PRO A 107 -1.50 -1.88 -2.87
CA PRO A 107 -0.16 -1.71 -3.41
C PRO A 107 0.30 -3.00 -4.09
N LEU A 108 1.06 -2.88 -5.18
CA LEU A 108 1.76 -3.97 -5.87
C LEU A 108 0.88 -4.91 -6.71
N PHE A 109 -0.46 -4.79 -6.68
CA PHE A 109 -1.28 -5.70 -7.49
C PHE A 109 -1.12 -5.42 -8.99
N ASN A 110 -1.37 -4.18 -9.42
CA ASN A 110 -1.18 -3.77 -10.81
C ASN A 110 0.30 -3.71 -11.20
N GLU A 111 1.17 -3.33 -10.26
CA GLU A 111 2.59 -3.15 -10.51
C GLU A 111 3.27 -4.50 -10.70
N GLY A 112 3.07 -5.43 -9.77
CA GLY A 112 3.83 -6.68 -9.66
C GLY A 112 3.09 -7.97 -10.02
N LEU A 113 1.75 -8.02 -9.95
CA LEU A 113 0.99 -9.26 -10.21
C LEU A 113 0.29 -9.27 -11.57
N VAL A 114 -0.32 -8.15 -11.98
CA VAL A 114 -1.02 -8.07 -13.27
C VAL A 114 -0.02 -8.06 -14.42
N ALA A 115 -0.12 -9.02 -15.34
CA ALA A 115 0.74 -9.06 -16.52
C ALA A 115 0.49 -7.86 -17.45
N ILE A 116 1.56 -7.42 -18.13
CA ILE A 116 1.57 -6.25 -19.03
C ILE A 116 0.40 -6.29 -20.04
N ALA A 117 0.09 -7.47 -20.60
CA ALA A 117 -0.99 -7.65 -21.59
C ALA A 117 -2.37 -7.20 -21.09
N ASP A 118 -2.61 -7.21 -19.77
CA ASP A 118 -3.89 -6.88 -19.17
C ASP A 118 -3.90 -5.56 -18.40
N LYS A 119 -2.74 -4.89 -18.20
CA LYS A 119 -2.66 -3.64 -17.41
C LYS A 119 -3.55 -2.51 -17.94
N ASP A 120 -3.70 -2.40 -19.25
CA ASP A 120 -4.62 -1.42 -19.88
C ASP A 120 -6.10 -1.74 -19.61
N ARG A 121 -6.45 -3.03 -19.55
CA ARG A 121 -7.82 -3.46 -19.25
C ARG A 121 -8.11 -3.27 -17.77
N TYR A 122 -7.16 -3.66 -16.91
CA TYR A 122 -7.19 -3.43 -15.47
C TYR A 122 -7.43 -1.96 -15.16
N SER A 123 -6.61 -1.08 -15.73
CA SER A 123 -6.63 0.37 -15.50
C SER A 123 -7.97 1.03 -15.85
N ARG A 124 -8.75 0.45 -16.77
CA ARG A 124 -10.02 1.01 -17.27
C ARG A 124 -11.28 0.32 -16.73
N THR A 125 -11.14 -0.69 -15.87
CA THR A 125 -12.26 -1.45 -15.31
C THR A 125 -12.44 -1.19 -13.83
N SER A 126 -13.67 -1.39 -13.32
CA SER A 126 -13.99 -1.29 -11.89
C SER A 126 -13.50 -2.53 -11.13
N PRO A 127 -13.05 -2.41 -9.87
CA PRO A 127 -12.70 -3.56 -9.03
C PRO A 127 -13.82 -4.62 -8.90
N GLU A 128 -15.08 -4.25 -9.14
CA GLU A 128 -16.23 -5.18 -9.13
C GLU A 128 -16.06 -6.39 -10.06
N VAL A 129 -15.32 -6.23 -11.16
CA VAL A 129 -15.07 -7.31 -12.13
C VAL A 129 -13.74 -8.02 -11.91
N ASP A 130 -12.96 -7.67 -10.89
CA ASP A 130 -11.61 -8.21 -10.65
C ASP A 130 -11.62 -9.71 -10.44
N ASN A 131 -12.64 -10.23 -9.76
CA ASN A 131 -12.76 -11.66 -9.52
C ASN A 131 -12.87 -12.46 -10.84
N ALA A 132 -13.53 -11.90 -11.85
CA ALA A 132 -13.68 -12.54 -13.16
C ALA A 132 -12.48 -12.29 -14.09
N LEU A 133 -11.90 -11.09 -14.04
CA LEU A 133 -10.90 -10.67 -15.01
C LEU A 133 -9.45 -10.92 -14.56
N PHE A 134 -9.14 -10.66 -13.28
CA PHE A 134 -7.76 -10.54 -12.79
C PHE A 134 -7.41 -11.50 -11.67
N ARG A 135 -8.38 -12.23 -11.09
CA ARG A 135 -8.13 -13.23 -10.03
C ARG A 135 -7.04 -14.24 -10.37
N ARG A 136 -6.88 -14.59 -11.64
CA ARG A 136 -5.82 -15.50 -12.11
C ARG A 136 -4.42 -15.05 -11.70
N TYR A 137 -4.17 -13.73 -11.69
CA TYR A 137 -2.87 -13.15 -11.31
C TYR A 137 -2.58 -13.29 -9.81
N ALA A 138 -3.60 -13.39 -8.97
CA ALA A 138 -3.43 -13.62 -7.54
C ALA A 138 -3.39 -15.12 -7.17
N VAL A 139 -4.10 -15.97 -7.91
CA VAL A 139 -4.13 -17.43 -7.62
C VAL A 139 -2.97 -18.19 -8.24
N THR A 140 -2.42 -17.68 -9.35
CA THR A 140 -1.20 -18.19 -9.97
C THR A 140 -0.27 -17.01 -10.26
N PRO A 141 0.36 -16.42 -9.21
CA PRO A 141 1.21 -15.25 -9.39
C PRO A 141 2.49 -15.63 -10.14
N GLU A 142 2.70 -15.03 -11.31
CA GLU A 142 3.96 -15.16 -12.05
C GLU A 142 5.15 -14.73 -11.20
N LEU A 143 4.97 -13.68 -10.39
CA LEU A 143 5.98 -13.20 -9.46
C LEU A 143 6.43 -14.28 -8.45
N ALA A 144 5.52 -15.11 -7.95
CA ALA A 144 5.90 -16.20 -7.03
C ALA A 144 6.80 -17.23 -7.74
N HIS A 145 6.49 -17.54 -9.00
CA HIS A 145 7.30 -18.44 -9.83
C HIS A 145 8.69 -17.85 -10.14
N LEU A 146 8.74 -16.56 -10.50
CA LEU A 146 10.00 -15.87 -10.77
C LEU A 146 10.89 -15.80 -9.52
N ILE A 147 10.32 -15.48 -8.36
CA ILE A 147 11.06 -15.52 -7.08
C ILE A 147 11.64 -16.91 -6.84
N ASN A 148 10.88 -17.98 -7.07
CA ASN A 148 11.37 -19.33 -6.89
C ASN A 148 12.56 -19.66 -7.78
N VAL A 149 12.42 -19.41 -9.08
CA VAL A 149 13.44 -19.81 -10.06
C VAL A 149 14.69 -18.93 -9.95
N ILE A 150 14.52 -17.62 -9.73
CA ILE A 150 15.62 -16.65 -9.75
C ILE A 150 16.34 -16.57 -8.39
N ILE A 151 15.59 -16.59 -7.28
CA ILE A 151 16.15 -16.36 -5.94
C ILE A 151 16.42 -17.69 -5.22
N PHE A 152 15.48 -18.64 -5.32
CA PHE A 152 15.54 -19.90 -4.57
C PHE A 152 16.00 -21.09 -5.40
N ASN A 153 16.45 -20.88 -6.65
CA ASN A 153 16.89 -21.95 -7.55
C ASN A 153 15.88 -23.11 -7.67
N GLY A 154 14.58 -22.80 -7.66
CA GLY A 154 13.50 -23.79 -7.78
C GLY A 154 13.15 -24.52 -6.49
N THR A 155 13.65 -24.10 -5.33
CA THR A 155 13.43 -24.80 -4.05
C THR A 155 12.27 -24.24 -3.21
N LEU A 156 11.85 -22.98 -3.40
CA LEU A 156 10.82 -22.30 -2.60
C LEU A 156 10.10 -21.22 -3.42
N PRO A 157 8.78 -21.02 -3.28
CA PRO A 157 7.95 -21.55 -2.20
C PRO A 157 7.38 -22.94 -2.47
N ASP A 158 6.89 -23.55 -1.40
CA ASP A 158 6.22 -24.87 -1.43
C ASP A 158 4.97 -24.85 -2.34
N VAL A 159 4.38 -23.68 -2.61
CA VAL A 159 3.18 -23.54 -3.46
C VAL A 159 3.19 -22.25 -4.28
N GLU A 160 3.18 -22.41 -5.61
CA GLU A 160 3.10 -21.30 -6.58
C GLU A 160 1.71 -21.10 -7.19
N THR A 161 0.83 -22.10 -7.07
CA THR A 161 -0.50 -22.11 -7.71
C THR A 161 -1.61 -22.34 -6.69
N GLY A 162 -2.85 -22.02 -7.06
CA GLY A 162 -3.98 -22.18 -6.14
C GLY A 162 -3.92 -21.24 -4.93
N ARG A 163 -3.23 -20.10 -5.04
CA ARG A 163 -2.96 -19.13 -3.97
C ARG A 163 -4.21 -18.32 -3.58
N THR A 164 -5.17 -18.99 -2.94
CA THR A 164 -6.40 -18.38 -2.42
C THR A 164 -6.13 -17.38 -1.29
N ASP A 165 -5.03 -17.55 -0.56
CA ASP A 165 -4.51 -16.60 0.42
C ASP A 165 -4.11 -15.27 -0.23
N ILE A 166 -3.34 -15.31 -1.32
CA ILE A 166 -2.94 -14.12 -2.09
C ILE A 166 -4.16 -13.46 -2.76
N ALA A 167 -5.08 -14.27 -3.29
CA ALA A 167 -6.35 -13.74 -3.80
C ALA A 167 -7.21 -13.06 -2.72
N GLY A 168 -7.17 -13.54 -1.47
CA GLY A 168 -7.87 -12.90 -0.35
C GLY A 168 -7.35 -11.49 -0.04
N ILE A 169 -6.05 -11.27 -0.25
CA ILE A 169 -5.39 -9.96 -0.09
C ILE A 169 -5.77 -9.03 -1.25
N PHE A 170 -5.56 -9.48 -2.49
CA PHE A 170 -5.56 -8.60 -3.66
C PHE A 170 -6.88 -8.52 -4.44
N ILE A 171 -7.84 -9.42 -4.22
CA ILE A 171 -9.07 -9.50 -5.03
C ILE A 171 -10.34 -9.28 -4.17
N PRO A 172 -11.24 -8.36 -4.56
CA PRO A 172 -11.00 -7.28 -5.53
C PRO A 172 -9.89 -6.33 -5.07
N ASP A 173 -9.35 -5.54 -5.99
CA ASP A 173 -8.29 -4.58 -5.69
C ASP A 173 -8.84 -3.39 -4.88
N LEU A 174 -8.95 -3.59 -3.57
CA LEU A 174 -9.39 -2.62 -2.58
C LEU A 174 -8.48 -2.74 -1.36
N ILE A 175 -8.01 -1.60 -0.84
CA ILE A 175 -7.48 -1.59 0.54
C ILE A 175 -8.69 -1.71 1.46
N LYS A 176 -8.78 -2.84 2.19
CA LYS A 176 -9.90 -3.15 3.09
C LYS A 176 -9.48 -2.94 4.53
N VAL A 177 -10.30 -2.26 5.32
CA VAL A 177 -10.09 -2.09 6.75
C VAL A 177 -11.30 -2.59 7.52
N ASP A 178 -11.04 -3.31 8.59
CA ASP A 178 -12.01 -3.73 9.59
C ASP A 178 -12.21 -2.64 10.64
N LEU A 179 -13.42 -2.10 10.71
CA LEU A 179 -13.79 -1.04 11.65
C LEU A 179 -14.14 -1.56 13.05
N SER A 180 -14.19 -2.89 13.23
CA SER A 180 -14.48 -3.52 14.52
C SER A 180 -13.25 -3.73 15.39
N THR A 181 -12.05 -3.38 14.90
CA THR A 181 -10.81 -3.44 15.69
C THR A 181 -10.58 -2.16 16.48
N ASP A 182 -9.66 -2.22 17.44
CA ASP A 182 -9.04 -1.03 18.03
C ASP A 182 -8.26 -0.21 16.98
N SER A 183 -7.91 1.03 17.35
CA SER A 183 -7.06 1.91 16.54
C SER A 183 -5.73 1.23 16.18
N CYS A 184 -5.29 1.45 14.93
CA CYS A 184 -4.00 0.97 14.48
C CYS A 184 -2.84 1.71 15.19
N ARG A 185 -1.69 1.03 15.27
CA ARG A 185 -0.43 1.58 15.79
C ARG A 185 0.24 2.43 14.71
N LEU A 186 0.79 3.59 15.07
CA LEU A 186 1.43 4.51 14.14
C LEU A 186 2.94 4.31 14.07
N ALA A 187 3.50 4.42 12.86
CA ALA A 187 4.94 4.58 12.67
C ALA A 187 5.40 5.98 13.13
N GLY A 188 6.70 6.09 13.45
CA GLY A 188 7.42 7.32 13.70
C GLY A 188 8.70 7.35 12.86
N ASN A 189 9.85 7.16 13.48
CA ASN A 189 11.17 7.24 12.83
C ASN A 189 11.83 5.87 12.56
N GLY A 190 11.05 4.77 12.49
CA GLY A 190 11.53 3.41 12.21
C GLY A 190 12.55 2.85 13.21
N THR A 191 12.89 3.61 14.26
CA THR A 191 13.86 3.27 15.29
C THR A 191 13.26 3.67 16.64
N GLN A 192 13.25 2.74 17.61
CA GLN A 192 12.76 3.00 18.97
C GLN A 192 13.60 4.05 19.73
N GLN A 193 14.69 4.54 19.14
CA GLN A 193 15.66 5.46 19.72
C GLN A 193 15.67 6.77 18.93
N GLY A 194 14.62 7.57 19.06
CA GLY A 194 14.50 8.87 18.39
C GLY A 194 13.49 9.78 19.07
N ALA A 195 13.43 11.05 18.64
CA ALA A 195 12.48 12.03 19.15
C ALA A 195 11.01 11.70 18.82
N ASN A 196 10.78 10.74 17.91
CA ASN A 196 9.47 10.30 17.50
C ASN A 196 9.46 8.78 17.25
N PRO A 197 9.49 7.94 18.31
CA PRO A 197 9.55 6.49 18.18
C PRO A 197 8.24 5.91 17.63
N ASP A 198 8.30 4.69 17.10
CA ASP A 198 7.10 3.93 16.73
C ASP A 198 6.22 3.68 17.97
N ASP A 199 4.91 3.51 17.74
CA ASP A 199 4.01 3.16 18.84
C ASP A 199 4.40 1.78 19.41
N PRO A 200 4.25 1.54 20.72
CA PRO A 200 4.57 0.24 21.31
C PRO A 200 3.85 -0.91 20.60
N GLY A 201 4.62 -1.87 20.08
CA GLY A 201 4.11 -3.03 19.33
C GLY A 201 3.85 -2.78 17.85
N PHE A 202 4.13 -1.59 17.31
CA PHE A 202 4.15 -1.36 15.87
C PHE A 202 5.22 -2.24 15.20
N SER A 203 4.89 -2.79 14.04
CA SER A 203 5.85 -3.39 13.14
C SER A 203 5.59 -2.99 11.69
N ARG A 204 6.65 -2.62 10.96
CA ARG A 204 6.61 -2.39 9.51
C ARG A 204 6.10 -3.61 8.74
N LEU A 205 6.29 -4.80 9.31
CA LEU A 205 5.90 -6.09 8.73
C LEU A 205 4.47 -6.52 9.12
N SER A 206 3.72 -5.66 9.83
CA SER A 206 2.37 -5.95 10.31
C SER A 206 2.31 -7.32 11.03
N ILE A 207 1.40 -8.20 10.61
CA ILE A 207 1.21 -9.53 11.21
C ILE A 207 2.49 -10.39 11.21
N PHE A 208 3.36 -10.25 10.21
CA PHE A 208 4.62 -11.02 10.17
C PHE A 208 5.63 -10.53 11.20
N GLY A 209 5.50 -9.29 11.68
CA GLY A 209 6.25 -8.77 12.81
C GLY A 209 5.53 -8.87 14.16
N GLY A 210 4.40 -9.61 14.22
CA GLY A 210 3.61 -9.77 15.44
C GLY A 210 2.66 -8.60 15.76
N ASP A 211 2.60 -7.58 14.88
CA ASP A 211 1.69 -6.45 15.02
C ASP A 211 0.28 -6.85 14.56
N THR A 212 -0.57 -7.15 15.54
CA THR A 212 -1.90 -7.71 15.34
C THR A 212 -2.98 -6.91 16.06
N LEU A 213 -4.21 -7.07 15.58
CA LEU A 213 -5.44 -6.54 16.18
C LEU A 213 -6.47 -7.67 16.32
N ILE A 214 -7.50 -7.44 17.13
CA ILE A 214 -8.61 -8.39 17.33
C ILE A 214 -9.86 -7.86 16.64
N SER A 215 -10.27 -8.53 15.59
CA SER A 215 -11.55 -8.32 14.91
C SER A 215 -12.70 -8.91 15.73
N GLN A 216 -13.83 -8.21 15.76
CA GLN A 216 -15.08 -8.72 16.36
C GLN A 216 -15.98 -9.42 15.33
N ILE A 217 -15.64 -9.34 14.03
CA ILE A 217 -16.49 -9.83 12.94
C ILE A 217 -15.81 -10.86 12.04
N GLN A 218 -14.48 -10.97 12.10
CA GLN A 218 -13.70 -11.91 11.31
C GLN A 218 -13.10 -13.00 12.20
N PRO A 219 -13.03 -14.26 11.75
CA PRO A 219 -12.33 -15.31 12.48
C PRO A 219 -10.80 -15.10 12.51
N GLY A 220 -10.25 -14.39 11.52
CA GLY A 220 -8.82 -14.12 11.37
C GLY A 220 -7.97 -15.39 11.30
N PHE A 221 -6.75 -15.32 11.84
CA PHE A 221 -5.87 -16.47 12.07
C PHE A 221 -6.25 -17.24 13.35
N GLY A 222 -7.52 -17.20 13.75
CA GLY A 222 -8.05 -17.72 15.01
C GLY A 222 -8.26 -16.62 16.04
N ASN A 223 -9.31 -16.76 16.86
CA ASN A 223 -9.68 -15.81 17.93
C ASN A 223 -9.80 -14.34 17.47
N GLY A 224 -10.15 -14.11 16.20
CA GLY A 224 -10.27 -12.77 15.64
C GLY A 224 -8.93 -12.07 15.33
N VAL A 225 -7.80 -12.77 15.47
CA VAL A 225 -6.48 -12.18 15.21
C VAL A 225 -6.31 -11.85 13.74
N ILE A 226 -6.19 -10.56 13.43
CA ILE A 226 -5.96 -10.04 12.09
C ILE A 226 -4.75 -9.09 12.07
N PRO A 227 -4.21 -8.74 10.89
CA PRO A 227 -3.10 -7.80 10.77
C PRO A 227 -3.40 -6.44 11.44
N GLY A 228 -2.39 -5.86 12.11
CA GLY A 228 -2.49 -4.53 12.71
C GLY A 228 -2.24 -3.35 11.75
N GLY A 229 -1.78 -3.68 10.54
CA GLY A 229 -1.55 -2.81 9.40
C GLY A 229 -1.90 -3.56 8.12
N TRP A 230 -1.28 -3.24 6.99
CA TRP A 230 -1.56 -3.93 5.72
C TRP A 230 -1.43 -5.46 5.84
N PRO A 231 -2.42 -6.26 5.39
CA PRO A 231 -3.59 -5.90 4.56
C PRO A 231 -4.91 -5.52 5.30
N ASN A 232 -4.89 -5.15 6.59
CA ASN A 232 -6.02 -4.53 7.29
C ASN A 232 -5.87 -2.99 7.32
N GLY A 233 -6.33 -2.34 6.26
CA GLY A 233 -5.95 -0.97 5.92
C GLY A 233 -4.51 -0.91 5.41
N ARG A 234 -3.96 0.31 5.32
CA ARG A 234 -2.52 0.53 5.14
C ARG A 234 -2.13 1.73 5.96
N ARG A 235 -1.06 1.60 6.74
CA ARG A 235 -0.51 2.65 7.58
C ARG A 235 0.74 3.21 6.93
N PHE A 236 1.06 4.47 7.21
CA PHE A 236 2.41 4.96 6.97
C PHE A 236 3.41 4.08 7.74
N GLY A 237 4.51 3.73 7.09
CA GLY A 237 5.50 2.80 7.64
C GLY A 237 5.23 1.32 7.42
N ASP A 238 4.07 0.89 6.89
CA ASP A 238 3.91 -0.51 6.47
C ASP A 238 4.79 -0.81 5.26
N ASP A 239 5.66 -1.81 5.40
CA ASP A 239 6.56 -2.30 4.36
C ASP A 239 5.82 -3.29 3.47
N VAL A 240 5.04 -2.74 2.55
CA VAL A 240 4.14 -3.53 1.72
C VAL A 240 4.89 -4.44 0.73
N VAL A 241 6.13 -4.10 0.38
CA VAL A 241 7.00 -4.94 -0.44
C VAL A 241 7.40 -6.18 0.35
N ASP A 242 7.97 -6.00 1.53
CA ASP A 242 8.42 -7.11 2.36
C ASP A 242 7.24 -8.00 2.80
N ILE A 243 6.10 -7.39 3.16
CA ILE A 243 4.90 -8.14 3.51
C ILE A 243 4.40 -8.94 2.29
N ALA A 244 4.35 -8.34 1.10
CA ALA A 244 3.86 -9.03 -0.10
C ALA A 244 4.79 -10.19 -0.51
N VAL A 245 6.11 -9.96 -0.53
CA VAL A 245 7.10 -10.99 -0.84
C VAL A 245 7.05 -12.11 0.20
N THR A 246 7.06 -11.78 1.48
CA THR A 246 6.91 -12.76 2.57
C THR A 246 5.63 -13.57 2.41
N ALA A 247 4.50 -12.94 2.09
CA ALA A 247 3.25 -13.65 1.83
C ALA A 247 3.37 -14.57 0.59
N LEU A 248 3.95 -14.10 -0.50
CA LEU A 248 4.14 -14.88 -1.73
C LEU A 248 5.03 -16.11 -1.51
N ILE A 249 6.02 -16.04 -0.63
CA ILE A 249 6.91 -17.19 -0.38
C ILE A 249 6.45 -18.07 0.80
N SER A 250 5.41 -17.65 1.51
CA SER A 250 4.78 -18.37 2.62
C SER A 250 3.57 -19.19 2.18
N ASN A 251 3.06 -20.06 3.07
CA ASN A 251 1.78 -20.74 2.90
C ASN A 251 0.82 -20.37 4.04
N LEU A 252 -0.10 -19.45 3.77
CA LEU A 252 -1.04 -18.91 4.76
C LEU A 252 -2.35 -19.71 4.85
N ARG A 253 -2.50 -20.78 4.06
CA ARG A 253 -3.73 -21.59 3.98
C ARG A 253 -3.75 -22.78 4.94
N VAL A 254 -2.66 -23.01 5.66
CA VAL A 254 -2.50 -24.10 6.63
C VAL A 254 -2.52 -23.54 8.05
N ASN A 255 -2.82 -24.38 9.03
CA ASN A 255 -2.85 -24.00 10.44
C ASN A 255 -1.93 -24.93 11.26
N PRO A 256 -0.83 -24.41 11.87
CA PRO A 256 -0.39 -23.02 11.79
C PRO A 256 0.15 -22.65 10.39
N PRO A 257 0.13 -21.36 9.99
CA PRO A 257 0.74 -20.90 8.75
C PRO A 257 2.23 -21.23 8.67
N ILE A 258 2.73 -21.51 7.45
CA ILE A 258 4.17 -21.65 7.20
C ILE A 258 4.69 -20.30 6.74
N ILE A 259 5.41 -19.61 7.61
CA ILE A 259 6.00 -18.29 7.32
C ILE A 259 7.44 -18.44 6.85
N ARG A 260 7.76 -17.89 5.69
CA ARG A 260 9.11 -17.82 5.11
C ARG A 260 9.50 -16.33 5.03
N GLY A 261 10.00 -15.75 6.11
CA GLY A 261 10.37 -14.34 6.13
C GLY A 261 10.91 -13.84 7.47
N PRO A 262 11.19 -12.53 7.58
CA PRO A 262 10.93 -11.52 6.56
C PRO A 262 11.81 -11.70 5.31
N ALA A 263 11.23 -11.46 4.14
CA ALA A 263 11.91 -11.44 2.85
C ALA A 263 11.47 -10.18 2.09
N GLY A 264 12.41 -9.56 1.40
CA GLY A 264 12.27 -8.15 1.06
C GLY A 264 13.33 -7.61 0.12
N ASP A 265 13.28 -6.30 -0.07
CA ASP A 265 14.18 -5.56 -0.96
C ASP A 265 15.35 -4.86 -0.25
N GLY A 266 15.37 -4.95 1.09
CA GLY A 266 16.43 -4.39 1.93
C GLY A 266 16.29 -2.90 2.19
N VAL A 267 15.11 -2.31 1.93
CA VAL A 267 14.74 -0.95 2.31
C VAL A 267 13.69 -1.01 3.42
N ASP A 268 14.12 -0.87 4.66
CA ASP A 268 13.28 -1.18 5.83
C ASP A 268 12.58 0.04 6.46
N PHE A 269 12.87 1.24 5.95
CA PHE A 269 12.35 2.49 6.50
C PHE A 269 12.38 3.61 5.46
N ASN A 270 11.49 4.59 5.66
CA ASN A 270 11.51 5.84 4.94
C ASN A 270 12.69 6.72 5.38
N ASP A 271 13.23 7.53 4.48
CA ASP A 271 14.34 8.44 4.78
C ASP A 271 13.95 9.57 5.75
N MET A 272 12.65 9.83 5.92
CA MET A 272 12.10 10.80 6.86
C MET A 272 11.14 10.18 7.88
N ALA A 273 11.15 10.72 9.10
CA ALA A 273 10.24 10.32 10.18
C ALA A 273 8.78 10.73 9.90
N TYR A 274 7.86 9.78 10.01
CA TYR A 274 6.42 10.03 9.92
C TYR A 274 5.91 10.88 11.08
N ASN A 275 4.84 11.63 10.87
CA ASN A 275 4.17 12.38 11.93
C ASN A 275 3.20 11.50 12.73
N LYS A 276 3.11 11.71 14.04
CA LYS A 276 2.11 11.05 14.93
C LYS A 276 0.74 11.75 14.96
N VAL A 277 0.58 12.75 14.12
CA VAL A 277 -0.57 13.64 14.07
C VAL A 277 -0.90 13.93 12.62
N PHE A 278 -2.19 14.13 12.33
CA PHE A 278 -2.68 14.41 10.98
C PHE A 278 -1.86 15.52 10.29
N PRO A 279 -1.39 15.33 9.03
CA PRO A 279 -1.76 14.26 8.07
C PRO A 279 -0.93 12.97 8.14
N TYR A 280 -0.17 12.75 9.21
CA TYR A 280 0.67 11.58 9.49
C TYR A 280 1.87 11.36 8.55
N GLU A 281 1.79 11.79 7.29
CA GLU A 281 2.92 11.76 6.37
C GLU A 281 4.03 12.77 6.77
N SER A 282 5.28 12.42 6.49
CA SER A 282 6.49 13.17 6.80
C SER A 282 6.49 14.59 6.19
N THR A 283 7.13 15.55 6.88
CA THR A 283 7.27 16.91 6.33
C THR A 283 8.06 16.89 5.02
N PRO A 284 7.71 17.72 4.02
CA PRO A 284 8.37 17.65 2.72
C PRO A 284 9.87 17.95 2.80
N GLN A 285 10.62 17.25 1.95
CA GLN A 285 12.05 17.44 1.71
C GLN A 285 12.34 18.88 1.29
N ASN A 286 13.45 19.42 1.78
CA ASN A 286 13.83 20.79 1.48
C ASN A 286 14.41 20.92 0.06
N GLY A 287 13.72 21.61 -0.84
CA GLY A 287 14.15 21.78 -2.24
C GLY A 287 15.55 22.39 -2.46
N ARG A 288 16.15 23.07 -1.48
CA ARG A 288 17.51 23.63 -1.57
C ARG A 288 18.60 22.70 -1.03
N ASN A 289 18.31 21.99 0.05
CA ASN A 289 19.32 21.31 0.86
C ASN A 289 19.19 19.77 0.87
N HIS A 290 18.14 19.21 0.24
CA HIS A 290 18.00 17.77 0.11
C HIS A 290 18.96 17.18 -0.93
N SER A 291 19.31 15.92 -0.73
CA SER A 291 20.04 15.08 -1.68
C SER A 291 19.19 13.86 -2.00
N HIS A 292 19.08 13.52 -3.28
CA HIS A 292 18.51 12.22 -3.67
C HIS A 292 19.56 11.12 -3.41
N PRO A 293 19.17 10.00 -2.78
CA PRO A 293 20.04 8.86 -2.57
C PRO A 293 20.46 8.18 -3.87
#